data_AF-A0A819LVJ2-F1
#
_entry.id   AF-A0A819LVJ2-F1
#
_cell.length_a   1.000
_cell.length_b   1.000
_cell.length_c   1.000
_cell.angle_alpha   90.00
_cell.angle_beta   90.00
_cell.angle_gamma   90.00
#
_symmetry.space_group_name_H-M   'P 1'
#
loop_
_entity.id
_entity.type
_entity.pdbx_description
1 polymer ?
#
loop_
_entity_poly.entity_id
_entity_poly.type
_entity_poly.pdbx_seq_one_letter_code
_entity_poly.pdbx_strand_id
1 'polypeptide(L)'
;IYGGRVIDSYDQRLIQTYMKEYFGDFVFDHLQPFHFFNDRNKSLKYDYFIPELRDFLSAKRRWLLKEANITIEPQIEYNFEHVLPGKISSLFQRNINVDANPIEPQQFDYQFLSKNVLFNQFFHYSIFRDFYLAYIDRLPLYSPPDVLGLHANAEINYLTKTAFEIYSNMLDLQPEQHDIEDNSSREQFVLSLIDDILQQIPPKNDLNSINQKFKQVSTPLTIVLLQEIQRFNLLTSIMWKSLNELKQALNGQISFSIQLEEINKHLYHGQLPSLWRSYAPETKKSLGNWMEHFQRRNQQYEKWIQTGELKIINLSGLHVPESYLAAIVQIAARKNQWPLDKVTFYTNVTKWQNIDDVDESLQSICLIEGLYLEGAGWDTTNHCLTEQSNKQLIQMMPLIKIIPIETYRTNMTNYLLAPAYVTSNRRNTMGTGLVFEANLYSKKDISHWILNGVCLLLNKD
;
A
#
# COMPACT_ATOMS: atom_id res chain seq x y z
N ILE A 1 -6.27 -3.86 1.09
CA ILE A 1 -4.89 -3.64 0.60
C ILE A 1 -4.16 -4.97 0.36
N TYR A 2 -4.48 -6.05 1.07
CA TYR A 2 -3.79 -7.34 0.94
C TYR A 2 -4.73 -8.40 0.37
N GLY A 3 -4.56 -8.75 -0.91
CA GLY A 3 -5.47 -9.60 -1.68
C GLY A 3 -5.59 -9.23 -3.16
N GLY A 4 -4.89 -8.19 -3.61
CA GLY A 4 -4.75 -7.84 -5.02
C GLY A 4 -3.73 -8.72 -5.74
N ARG A 5 -3.74 -8.67 -7.08
CA ARG A 5 -2.65 -9.23 -7.89
C ARG A 5 -1.34 -8.52 -7.52
N VAL A 6 -0.23 -9.25 -7.57
CA VAL A 6 1.11 -8.65 -7.51
C VAL A 6 1.31 -7.86 -8.80
N ILE A 7 1.26 -6.53 -8.71
CA ILE A 7 1.25 -5.68 -9.90
C ILE A 7 2.60 -4.97 -10.06
N ASP A 8 3.29 -4.66 -8.97
CA ASP A 8 4.55 -3.92 -9.02
C ASP A 8 5.70 -4.53 -8.20
N SER A 9 6.87 -3.88 -8.30
CA SER A 9 8.08 -4.27 -7.56
C SER A 9 7.93 -4.09 -6.04
N TYR A 10 7.01 -3.25 -5.58
CA TYR A 10 6.76 -3.02 -4.15
C TYR A 10 5.87 -4.10 -3.56
N ASP A 11 4.86 -4.58 -4.30
CA ASP A 11 4.08 -5.76 -3.97
C ASP A 11 4.99 -6.99 -3.92
N GLN A 12 5.90 -7.14 -4.90
CA GLN A 12 6.91 -8.21 -4.90
C GLN A 12 7.84 -8.09 -3.70
N ARG A 13 8.32 -6.88 -3.37
CA ARG A 13 9.16 -6.63 -2.19
C ARG A 13 8.44 -7.01 -0.91
N LEU A 14 7.15 -6.68 -0.79
CA LEU A 14 6.33 -7.03 0.36
C LEU A 14 6.20 -8.55 0.50
N ILE A 15 5.87 -9.25 -0.59
CA ILE A 15 5.75 -10.72 -0.59
C ILE A 15 7.09 -11.40 -0.31
N GLN A 16 8.18 -10.94 -0.91
CA GLN A 16 9.51 -11.48 -0.65
C GLN A 16 9.93 -11.28 0.81
N THR A 17 9.62 -10.11 1.38
CA THR A 17 9.88 -9.83 2.80
C THR A 17 9.04 -10.75 3.67
N TYR A 18 7.75 -10.89 3.37
CA TYR A 18 6.86 -11.80 4.09
C TYR A 18 7.34 -13.27 4.02
N MET A 19 7.73 -13.74 2.84
CA MET A 19 8.29 -15.09 2.67
C MET A 19 9.60 -15.28 3.42
N LYS A 20 10.48 -14.27 3.45
CA LYS A 20 11.74 -14.32 4.19
C LYS A 20 11.54 -14.29 5.70
N GLU A 21 10.60 -13.49 6.20
CA GLU A 21 10.37 -13.28 7.64
C GLU A 21 9.45 -14.32 8.27
N TYR A 22 8.54 -14.94 7.51
CA TYR A 22 7.57 -15.92 8.02
C TYR A 22 7.79 -17.35 7.49
N PHE A 23 8.49 -17.52 6.37
CA PHE A 23 8.69 -18.83 5.72
C PHE A 23 10.17 -19.12 5.40
N GLY A 24 11.10 -18.51 6.12
CA GLY A 24 12.53 -18.80 5.98
C GLY A 24 12.93 -20.12 6.64
N ASP A 25 14.20 -20.51 6.47
CA ASP A 25 14.72 -21.79 6.98
C ASP A 25 14.58 -21.95 8.51
N PHE A 26 14.41 -20.86 9.25
CA PHE A 26 14.14 -20.85 10.69
C PHE A 26 12.81 -21.52 11.07
N VAL A 27 11.86 -21.70 10.13
CA VAL A 27 10.60 -22.43 10.39
C VAL A 27 10.87 -23.87 10.84
N PHE A 28 12.02 -24.43 10.42
CA PHE A 28 12.44 -25.78 10.78
C PHE A 28 13.51 -25.81 11.88
N ASP A 29 13.83 -24.67 12.50
CA ASP A 29 14.81 -24.62 13.57
C ASP A 29 14.25 -25.29 14.84
N HIS A 30 14.96 -26.31 15.33
CA HIS A 30 14.59 -27.04 16.55
C HIS A 30 14.95 -26.26 17.83
N LEU A 31 15.79 -25.23 17.75
CA LEU A 31 16.22 -24.42 18.89
C LEU A 31 15.31 -23.20 19.11
N GLN A 32 14.63 -22.74 18.07
CA GLN A 32 13.67 -21.63 18.13
C GLN A 32 12.36 -22.08 17.47
N PRO A 33 11.37 -22.58 18.25
CA PRO A 33 10.10 -23.01 17.69
C PRO A 33 9.42 -21.84 16.98
N PHE A 34 8.95 -22.10 15.75
CA PHE A 34 8.30 -21.10 14.94
C PHE A 34 6.94 -20.69 15.52
N HIS A 35 6.81 -19.40 15.80
CA HIS A 35 5.54 -18.77 16.09
C HIS A 35 5.18 -17.87 14.91
N PHE A 36 4.11 -18.21 14.19
CA PHE A 36 3.50 -17.35 13.17
C PHE A 36 2.98 -16.05 13.81
N PHE A 37 2.44 -16.14 15.03
CA PHE A 37 2.15 -15.00 15.87
C PHE A 37 2.40 -15.37 17.33
N ASN A 38 3.12 -14.50 18.04
CA ASN A 38 3.38 -14.62 19.47
C ASN A 38 2.93 -13.32 20.12
N ASP A 39 1.93 -13.42 21.00
CA ASP A 39 1.44 -12.25 21.70
C ASP A 39 2.37 -11.87 22.86
N ARG A 40 3.35 -11.02 22.56
CA ARG A 40 4.28 -10.48 23.55
C ARG A 40 3.60 -9.67 24.65
N ASN A 41 2.39 -9.15 24.41
CA ASN A 41 1.64 -8.29 25.32
C ASN A 41 0.54 -9.03 26.11
N LYS A 42 0.33 -10.34 25.89
CA LYS A 42 -0.69 -11.19 26.55
C LYS A 42 -2.13 -10.63 26.53
N SER A 43 -2.46 -9.82 25.53
CA SER A 43 -3.79 -9.24 25.31
C SER A 43 -4.71 -10.14 24.48
N LEU A 44 -4.14 -10.92 23.55
CA LEU A 44 -4.75 -11.93 22.70
C LEU A 44 -4.42 -13.30 23.29
N LYS A 45 -5.44 -14.07 23.68
CA LYS A 45 -5.29 -15.40 24.33
C LYS A 45 -4.83 -16.53 23.39
N TYR A 46 -4.15 -16.23 22.28
CA TYR A 46 -3.88 -17.22 21.23
C TYR A 46 -2.50 -17.00 20.61
N ASP A 47 -1.67 -18.05 20.66
CA ASP A 47 -0.40 -18.13 19.94
C ASP A 47 -0.59 -19.03 18.71
N TYR A 48 -0.21 -18.53 17.54
CA TYR A 48 -0.22 -19.32 16.31
C TYR A 48 1.15 -19.94 16.16
N PHE A 49 1.31 -21.19 16.58
CA PHE A 49 2.52 -21.97 16.36
C PHE A 49 2.21 -23.30 15.67
N ILE A 50 3.22 -23.94 15.10
CA ILE A 50 3.08 -25.30 14.58
C ILE A 50 3.23 -26.23 15.79
N PRO A 51 2.20 -27.02 16.16
CA PRO A 51 2.31 -27.95 17.27
C PRO A 51 3.48 -28.93 17.06
N GLU A 52 4.35 -29.08 18.07
CA GLU A 52 5.49 -29.97 17.96
C GLU A 52 5.07 -31.45 18.08
N LEU A 53 5.87 -32.34 17.47
CA LEU A 53 5.68 -33.79 17.57
C LEU A 53 5.69 -34.30 19.03
N ARG A 54 6.35 -33.57 19.95
CA ARG A 54 6.37 -33.87 21.39
C ARG A 54 5.02 -33.65 22.06
N ASP A 55 4.31 -32.58 21.68
CA ASP A 55 2.95 -32.32 22.14
C ASP A 55 1.97 -33.38 21.61
N PHE A 56 2.22 -33.87 20.40
CA PHE A 56 1.50 -35.01 19.84
C PHE A 56 1.75 -36.31 20.61
N LEU A 57 3.01 -36.66 20.93
CA LEU A 57 3.34 -37.87 21.70
C LEU A 57 2.71 -37.84 23.09
N SER A 58 2.68 -36.67 23.74
CA SER A 58 2.04 -36.48 25.04
C SER A 58 0.50 -36.52 24.97
N ALA A 59 -0.12 -36.06 23.87
CA ALA A 59 -1.55 -36.20 23.60
C ALA A 59 -1.93 -37.66 23.29
N LYS A 60 -1.14 -38.35 22.46
CA LYS A 60 -1.28 -39.78 22.14
C LYS A 60 -1.14 -40.64 23.39
N ARG A 61 -0.18 -40.33 24.27
CA ARG A 61 -0.02 -40.98 25.59
C ARG A 61 -1.26 -40.82 26.45
N ARG A 62 -1.81 -39.59 26.55
CA ARG A 62 -3.04 -39.32 27.31
C ARG A 62 -4.26 -40.06 26.75
N TRP A 63 -4.38 -40.17 25.43
CA TRP A 63 -5.46 -40.94 24.80
C TRP A 63 -5.31 -42.46 25.03
N LEU A 64 -4.11 -43.01 24.83
CA LEU A 64 -3.82 -44.44 25.09
C LEU A 64 -4.10 -44.85 26.54
N LEU A 65 -3.76 -43.98 27.50
CA LEU A 65 -4.05 -44.19 28.92
C LEU A 65 -5.55 -44.08 29.25
N LYS A 66 -6.32 -43.32 28.47
CA LYS A 66 -7.74 -43.03 28.75
C LYS A 66 -8.71 -43.97 28.05
N GLU A 67 -8.46 -44.38 26.81
CA GLU A 67 -9.36 -45.25 26.04
C GLU A 67 -8.90 -46.71 25.96
N ALA A 68 -7.59 -46.98 25.96
CA ALA A 68 -7.09 -48.34 25.76
C ALA A 68 -6.78 -49.10 27.06
N ASN A 69 -6.75 -48.44 28.22
CA ASN A 69 -6.39 -49.04 29.52
C ASN A 69 -5.03 -49.80 29.48
N ILE A 70 -4.11 -49.36 28.62
CA ILE A 70 -2.78 -49.97 28.45
C ILE A 70 -1.77 -49.25 29.36
N THR A 71 -1.17 -49.97 30.31
CA THR A 71 0.04 -49.53 31.03
C THR A 71 1.24 -49.56 30.09
N ILE A 72 1.86 -48.39 29.85
CA ILE A 72 3.00 -48.26 28.95
C ILE A 72 4.30 -48.54 29.74
N GLU A 73 5.07 -49.55 29.35
CA GLU A 73 6.41 -49.81 29.89
C GLU A 73 7.46 -48.83 29.31
N PRO A 74 8.45 -48.39 30.11
CA PRO A 74 9.38 -47.30 29.76
C PRO A 74 10.34 -47.61 28.60
N GLN A 75 10.46 -48.87 28.16
CA GLN A 75 11.35 -49.23 27.04
C GLN A 75 10.78 -48.85 25.66
N ILE A 76 9.48 -48.61 25.56
CA ILE A 76 8.82 -48.22 24.31
C ILE A 76 9.05 -46.73 23.99
N GLU A 77 9.34 -45.90 25.00
CA GLU A 77 9.60 -44.45 24.84
C GLU A 77 10.80 -44.16 23.91
N TYR A 78 11.85 -44.98 23.95
CA TYR A 78 13.10 -44.72 23.23
C TYR A 78 13.00 -44.91 21.70
N ASN A 79 12.09 -45.78 21.25
CA ASN A 79 11.95 -46.09 19.82
C ASN A 79 11.10 -45.06 19.06
N PHE A 80 10.32 -44.24 19.76
CA PHE A 80 9.41 -43.28 19.12
C PHE A 80 10.04 -41.92 18.80
N GLU A 81 11.09 -41.51 19.51
CA GLU A 81 11.84 -40.28 19.18
C GLU A 81 12.63 -40.39 17.87
N HIS A 82 12.94 -41.62 17.41
CA HIS A 82 13.75 -41.86 16.22
C HIS A 82 12.98 -42.02 14.91
N VAL A 83 11.65 -42.04 14.93
CA VAL A 83 10.81 -42.16 13.72
C VAL A 83 10.46 -40.77 13.20
N LEU A 84 11.48 -40.08 12.68
CA LEU A 84 11.28 -38.87 11.87
C LEU A 84 10.70 -39.23 10.50
N PRO A 85 9.79 -38.42 9.91
CA PRO A 85 9.17 -38.70 8.61
C PRO A 85 10.16 -38.88 7.45
N GLY A 86 11.38 -38.34 7.57
CA GLY A 86 12.44 -38.44 6.56
C GLY A 86 13.29 -39.71 6.60
N LYS A 87 13.23 -40.54 7.66
CA LYS A 87 14.09 -41.73 7.79
C LYS A 87 13.45 -43.05 7.38
N ILE A 88 12.15 -43.06 7.06
CA ILE A 88 11.41 -44.27 6.67
C ILE A 88 11.92 -44.85 5.34
N SER A 89 12.49 -44.03 4.44
CA SER A 89 13.08 -44.52 3.18
C SER A 89 14.38 -45.32 3.40
N SER A 90 15.24 -44.89 4.33
CA SER A 90 16.57 -45.49 4.50
C SER A 90 16.61 -46.75 5.36
N LEU A 91 15.66 -46.91 6.29
CA LEU A 91 15.58 -48.10 7.15
C LEU A 91 14.95 -49.29 6.41
N PHE A 92 14.12 -49.04 5.40
CA PHE A 92 13.57 -50.10 4.53
C PHE A 92 14.58 -50.67 3.54
N GLN A 93 15.57 -49.87 3.09
CA GLN A 93 16.61 -50.34 2.16
C GLN A 93 17.80 -51.04 2.84
N ARG A 94 18.02 -50.82 4.14
CA ARG A 94 19.20 -51.37 4.85
C ARG A 94 19.04 -52.78 5.42
N ASN A 95 17.82 -53.32 5.50
CA ASN A 95 17.56 -54.62 6.12
C ASN A 95 17.53 -55.82 5.15
N ILE A 96 18.11 -55.70 3.94
CA ILE A 96 18.13 -56.83 2.97
C ILE A 96 19.45 -57.62 2.98
N ASN A 97 20.52 -57.19 3.64
CA ASN A 97 21.74 -58.01 3.71
C ASN A 97 22.39 -57.90 5.09
N VAL A 98 22.41 -59.01 5.85
CA VAL A 98 23.62 -59.70 6.38
C VAL A 98 23.16 -60.89 7.25
N ASP A 99 23.37 -62.08 6.69
CA ASP A 99 23.71 -63.41 7.24
C ASP A 99 23.36 -63.90 8.67
N ALA A 100 22.86 -65.15 8.66
CA ALA A 100 23.10 -66.27 9.57
C ALA A 100 22.24 -66.44 10.85
N ASN A 101 21.09 -67.13 10.72
CA ASN A 101 20.86 -68.52 11.17
C ASN A 101 19.36 -68.89 11.09
N PRO A 102 19.00 -70.14 10.77
CA PRO A 102 17.61 -70.54 10.54
C PRO A 102 16.90 -70.75 11.87
N ILE A 103 15.93 -69.90 12.18
CA ILE A 103 14.93 -70.19 13.22
C ILE A 103 13.68 -70.68 12.48
N GLU A 104 13.23 -71.88 12.82
CA GLU A 104 12.06 -72.53 12.21
C GLU A 104 10.82 -71.63 12.23
N PRO A 105 9.99 -71.63 11.18
CA PRO A 105 8.84 -70.75 11.08
C PRO A 105 7.67 -71.31 11.90
N GLN A 106 7.62 -71.02 13.20
CA GLN A 106 6.35 -71.08 13.93
C GLN A 106 5.57 -69.80 13.63
N GLN A 107 4.69 -69.90 12.63
CA GLN A 107 3.55 -69.03 12.31
C GLN A 107 3.54 -67.65 12.99
N PHE A 108 4.39 -66.74 12.52
CA PHE A 108 4.03 -65.32 12.63
C PHE A 108 2.93 -65.05 11.62
N ASP A 109 1.73 -64.80 12.14
CA ASP A 109 0.53 -64.55 11.35
C ASP A 109 0.70 -63.23 10.55
N TYR A 110 1.17 -63.34 9.31
CA TYR A 110 1.42 -62.20 8.41
C TYR A 110 0.15 -61.37 8.13
N GLN A 111 -1.04 -61.93 8.38
CA GLN A 111 -2.30 -61.18 8.36
C GLN A 111 -2.45 -60.26 9.58
N PHE A 112 -1.87 -60.60 10.74
CA PHE A 112 -1.93 -59.79 11.96
C PHE A 112 -0.96 -58.60 11.88
N LEU A 113 0.24 -58.79 11.33
CA LEU A 113 1.21 -57.72 11.11
C LEU A 113 0.79 -56.76 9.99
N SER A 114 0.25 -57.26 8.87
CA SER A 114 -0.26 -56.37 7.80
C SER A 114 -1.48 -55.57 8.23
N LYS A 115 -2.41 -56.19 8.98
CA LYS A 115 -3.52 -55.45 9.61
C LYS A 115 -3.00 -54.47 10.64
N ASN A 116 -2.09 -54.82 11.54
CA ASN A 116 -1.60 -53.88 12.56
C ASN A 116 -0.69 -52.78 12.02
N VAL A 117 0.03 -52.99 10.92
CA VAL A 117 0.83 -51.92 10.28
C VAL A 117 -0.09 -50.95 9.55
N LEU A 118 -1.04 -51.45 8.75
CA LEU A 118 -2.04 -50.59 8.12
C LEU A 118 -2.93 -49.91 9.18
N PHE A 119 -3.38 -50.63 10.20
CA PHE A 119 -4.16 -50.08 11.31
C PHE A 119 -3.33 -49.06 12.10
N ASN A 120 -2.06 -49.32 12.41
CA ASN A 120 -1.20 -48.30 13.04
C ASN A 120 -0.94 -47.10 12.14
N GLN A 121 -0.84 -47.26 10.82
CA GLN A 121 -0.66 -46.15 9.87
C GLN A 121 -1.95 -45.33 9.75
N PHE A 122 -3.10 -45.98 9.51
CA PHE A 122 -4.42 -45.35 9.44
C PHE A 122 -4.82 -44.70 10.77
N PHE A 123 -4.53 -45.33 11.92
CA PHE A 123 -4.73 -44.74 13.25
C PHE A 123 -3.73 -43.63 13.55
N HIS A 124 -2.48 -43.71 13.06
CA HIS A 124 -1.58 -42.56 13.09
C HIS A 124 -2.26 -41.41 12.36
N TYR A 125 -2.65 -41.59 11.10
CA TYR A 125 -3.26 -40.53 10.31
C TYR A 125 -4.56 -40.00 10.91
N SER A 126 -5.39 -40.84 11.53
CA SER A 126 -6.62 -40.38 12.19
C SER A 126 -6.32 -39.57 13.46
N ILE A 127 -5.41 -40.02 14.32
CA ILE A 127 -5.02 -39.28 15.53
C ILE A 127 -4.30 -37.98 15.17
N PHE A 128 -3.48 -37.98 14.12
CA PHE A 128 -2.85 -36.78 13.57
C PHE A 128 -3.89 -35.79 13.07
N ARG A 129 -4.86 -36.26 12.28
CA ARG A 129 -5.97 -35.45 11.80
C ARG A 129 -6.77 -34.86 12.96
N ASP A 130 -7.18 -35.67 13.91
CA ASP A 130 -8.04 -35.24 15.02
C ASP A 130 -7.32 -34.28 15.97
N PHE A 131 -6.00 -34.44 16.17
CA PHE A 131 -5.18 -33.50 16.92
C PHE A 131 -5.07 -32.14 16.22
N TYR A 132 -4.81 -32.11 14.91
CA TYR A 132 -4.78 -30.86 14.15
C TYR A 132 -6.15 -30.22 14.03
N LEU A 133 -7.23 -31.00 13.87
CA LEU A 133 -8.60 -30.50 13.89
C LEU A 133 -8.94 -29.87 15.24
N ALA A 134 -8.63 -30.55 16.35
CA ALA A 134 -8.84 -30.00 17.70
C ALA A 134 -7.97 -28.76 17.99
N TYR A 135 -6.84 -28.59 17.30
CA TYR A 135 -6.04 -27.38 17.37
C TYR A 135 -6.65 -26.25 16.55
N ILE A 136 -7.08 -26.53 15.32
CA ILE A 136 -7.77 -25.56 14.44
C ILE A 136 -9.07 -25.06 15.10
N ASP A 137 -9.84 -25.95 15.73
CA ASP A 137 -11.08 -25.61 16.45
C ASP A 137 -10.85 -24.68 17.66
N ARG A 138 -9.62 -24.61 18.19
CA ARG A 138 -9.26 -23.66 19.26
C ARG A 138 -8.94 -22.27 18.74
N LEU A 139 -8.62 -22.13 17.45
CA LEU A 139 -8.30 -20.85 16.86
C LEU A 139 -9.57 -20.02 16.70
N PRO A 140 -9.51 -18.70 16.94
CA PRO A 140 -10.68 -17.85 16.77
C PRO A 140 -11.06 -17.76 15.29
N LEU A 141 -12.37 -17.75 15.01
CA LEU A 141 -12.91 -17.56 13.65
C LEU A 141 -12.52 -16.19 13.06
N TYR A 142 -12.30 -15.21 13.93
CA TYR A 142 -11.87 -13.87 13.57
C TYR A 142 -10.49 -13.61 14.16
N SER A 143 -9.53 -13.25 13.31
CA SER A 143 -8.15 -12.98 13.69
C SER A 143 -7.81 -11.51 13.43
N PRO A 144 -7.22 -10.78 14.38
CA PRO A 144 -6.83 -9.39 14.15
C PRO A 144 -5.69 -9.29 13.12
N PRO A 145 -5.56 -8.14 12.43
CA PRO A 145 -4.53 -7.94 11.40
C PRO A 145 -3.09 -8.09 11.94
N ASP A 146 -2.87 -7.85 13.23
CA ASP A 146 -1.58 -8.00 13.90
C ASP A 146 -1.01 -9.43 13.79
N VAL A 147 -1.88 -10.44 13.64
CA VAL A 147 -1.48 -11.85 13.42
C VAL A 147 -0.67 -12.01 12.12
N LEU A 148 -0.93 -11.16 11.13
CA LEU A 148 -0.21 -11.13 9.85
C LEU A 148 0.93 -10.10 9.83
N GLY A 149 1.28 -9.52 10.99
CA GLY A 149 2.26 -8.45 11.08
C GLY A 149 1.78 -7.11 10.51
N LEU A 150 0.46 -6.94 10.34
CA LEU A 150 -0.15 -5.70 9.86
C LEU A 150 -0.66 -4.88 11.04
N HIS A 151 -0.58 -3.56 10.94
CA HIS A 151 -1.15 -2.67 11.96
C HIS A 151 -2.68 -2.79 12.06
N ALA A 152 -3.25 -2.64 13.26
CA ALA A 152 -4.70 -2.60 13.54
C ALA A 152 -5.51 -1.69 12.60
N ASN A 153 -4.93 -0.57 12.16
CA ASN A 153 -5.56 0.36 11.22
C ASN A 153 -5.85 -0.24 9.82
N ALA A 154 -5.17 -1.33 9.44
CA ALA A 154 -5.39 -1.99 8.15
C ALA A 154 -6.82 -2.50 7.99
N GLU A 155 -7.42 -2.97 9.08
CA GLU A 155 -8.81 -3.41 9.09
C GLU A 155 -9.78 -2.24 8.93
N ILE A 156 -9.54 -1.13 9.63
CA ILE A 156 -10.35 0.10 9.51
C ILE A 156 -10.38 0.56 8.05
N ASN A 157 -9.21 0.59 7.39
CA ASN A 157 -9.09 0.93 5.97
C ASN A 157 -9.91 -0.01 5.09
N TYR A 158 -9.82 -1.32 5.32
CA TYR A 158 -10.57 -2.32 4.57
C TYR A 158 -12.07 -2.12 4.72
N LEU A 159 -12.57 -2.06 5.95
CA LEU A 159 -14.00 -1.89 6.25
C LEU A 159 -14.55 -0.58 5.69
N THR A 160 -13.80 0.51 5.84
CA THR A 160 -14.18 1.83 5.30
C THR A 160 -14.29 1.78 3.77
N LYS A 161 -13.32 1.17 3.09
CA LYS A 161 -13.36 1.02 1.63
C LYS A 161 -14.54 0.16 1.18
N THR A 162 -14.78 -0.98 1.82
CA THR A 162 -15.93 -1.83 1.51
C THR A 162 -17.27 -1.13 1.74
N ALA A 163 -17.37 -0.31 2.80
CA ALA A 163 -18.57 0.47 3.06
C ALA A 163 -18.81 1.52 1.98
N PHE A 164 -17.76 2.22 1.51
CA PHE A 164 -17.86 3.15 0.39
C PHE A 164 -18.24 2.46 -0.93
N GLU A 165 -17.69 1.28 -1.21
CA GLU A 165 -18.06 0.48 -2.38
C GLU A 165 -19.54 0.07 -2.33
N ILE A 166 -20.02 -0.41 -1.18
CA ILE A 166 -21.44 -0.74 -0.98
C ILE A 166 -22.31 0.50 -1.18
N TYR A 167 -21.92 1.64 -0.60
CA TYR A 167 -22.66 2.90 -0.73
C TYR A 167 -22.72 3.39 -2.17
N SER A 168 -21.61 3.36 -2.91
CA SER A 168 -21.57 3.71 -4.33
C SER A 168 -22.48 2.82 -5.15
N ASN A 169 -22.41 1.51 -4.95
CA ASN A 169 -23.28 0.55 -5.64
C ASN A 169 -24.76 0.78 -5.30
N MET A 170 -25.07 1.21 -4.07
CA MET A 170 -26.43 1.52 -3.64
C MET A 170 -26.96 2.80 -4.31
N LEU A 171 -26.11 3.81 -4.49
CA LEU A 171 -26.44 5.02 -5.25
C LEU A 171 -26.70 4.69 -6.73
N ASP A 172 -25.91 3.81 -7.32
CA ASP A 172 -26.08 3.39 -8.72
C ASP A 172 -27.39 2.61 -8.94
N LEU A 173 -27.88 1.93 -7.91
CA LEU A 173 -29.16 1.20 -7.92
C LEU A 173 -30.37 2.10 -7.60
N GLN A 174 -30.17 3.34 -7.16
CA GLN A 174 -31.27 4.24 -6.84
C GLN A 174 -32.04 4.55 -8.14
N PRO A 175 -33.34 4.22 -8.22
CA PRO A 175 -34.13 4.54 -9.40
C PRO A 175 -34.18 6.06 -9.55
N GLU A 176 -33.85 6.56 -10.74
CA GLU A 176 -34.10 7.94 -11.12
C GLU A 176 -35.62 8.14 -11.14
N GLN A 177 -36.20 8.55 -10.00
CA GLN A 177 -37.61 8.87 -9.93
C GLN A 177 -37.85 10.11 -10.78
N HIS A 178 -38.43 9.89 -11.96
CA HIS A 178 -38.92 10.92 -12.87
C HIS A 178 -40.19 11.59 -12.32
N ASP A 179 -40.11 12.17 -11.12
CA ASP A 179 -41.13 13.10 -10.67
C ASP A 179 -40.80 14.49 -11.24
N ILE A 180 -41.69 14.98 -12.10
CA ILE A 180 -41.51 16.17 -12.95
C ILE A 180 -41.24 17.43 -12.11
N GLU A 181 -41.82 17.53 -10.91
CA GLU A 181 -41.60 18.67 -10.00
C GLU A 181 -40.16 18.69 -9.44
N ASP A 182 -39.59 17.53 -9.17
CA ASP A 182 -38.29 17.39 -8.52
C ASP A 182 -37.13 17.57 -9.54
N ASN A 183 -37.37 17.34 -10.84
CA ASN A 183 -36.37 17.64 -11.88
C ASN A 183 -36.11 19.14 -12.02
N SER A 184 -37.13 19.99 -11.87
CA SER A 184 -36.95 21.44 -11.96
C SER A 184 -36.03 21.98 -10.86
N SER A 185 -36.09 21.40 -9.66
CA SER A 185 -35.23 21.77 -8.53
C SER A 185 -33.79 21.27 -8.74
N ARG A 186 -33.62 20.07 -9.31
CA ARG A 186 -32.31 19.50 -9.69
C ARG A 186 -31.62 20.34 -10.76
N GLU A 187 -32.33 20.71 -11.81
CA GLU A 187 -31.79 21.52 -12.91
C GLU A 187 -31.35 22.91 -12.41
N GLN A 188 -32.18 23.56 -11.58
CA GLN A 188 -31.84 24.85 -10.97
C GLN A 188 -30.60 24.74 -10.06
N PHE A 189 -30.50 23.68 -9.27
CA PHE A 189 -29.33 23.42 -8.44
C PHE A 189 -28.06 23.26 -9.29
N VAL A 190 -28.10 22.43 -10.33
CA VAL A 190 -26.94 22.24 -11.22
C VAL A 190 -26.58 23.53 -11.95
N LEU A 191 -27.55 24.34 -12.39
CA LEU A 191 -27.29 25.65 -12.99
C LEU A 191 -26.56 26.58 -12.03
N SER A 192 -26.97 26.64 -10.75
CA SER A 192 -26.27 27.44 -9.73
C SER A 192 -24.83 26.96 -9.52
N LEU A 193 -24.60 25.64 -9.45
CA LEU A 193 -23.28 25.06 -9.33
C LEU A 193 -22.39 25.37 -10.55
N ILE A 194 -22.95 25.32 -11.76
CA ILE A 194 -22.23 25.67 -12.97
C ILE A 194 -21.75 27.12 -12.90
N ASP A 195 -22.61 28.04 -12.48
CA ASP A 195 -22.26 29.46 -12.36
C ASP A 195 -21.18 29.70 -11.30
N ASP A 196 -21.25 29.01 -10.16
CA ASP A 196 -20.21 29.08 -9.13
C ASP A 196 -18.87 28.53 -9.65
N ILE A 197 -18.87 27.40 -10.35
CA ILE A 197 -17.63 26.80 -10.90
C ILE A 197 -17.06 27.71 -11.99
N LEU A 198 -17.90 28.28 -12.87
CA LEU A 198 -17.46 29.20 -13.93
C LEU A 198 -16.79 30.46 -13.35
N GLN A 199 -17.27 30.98 -12.21
CA GLN A 199 -16.63 32.11 -11.52
C GLN A 199 -15.27 31.75 -10.92
N GLN A 200 -15.07 30.50 -10.52
CA GLN A 200 -13.82 30.02 -9.93
C GLN A 200 -12.74 29.66 -10.96
N ILE A 201 -13.11 29.53 -12.24
CA ILE A 201 -12.18 29.19 -13.31
C ILE A 201 -11.30 30.41 -13.66
N PRO A 202 -9.96 30.31 -13.53
CA PRO A 202 -9.07 31.41 -13.86
C PRO A 202 -9.03 31.68 -15.37
N PRO A 203 -8.72 32.92 -15.80
CA PRO A 203 -8.51 33.23 -17.20
C PRO A 203 -7.29 32.46 -17.74
N LYS A 204 -7.31 32.18 -19.04
CA LYS A 204 -6.19 31.49 -19.70
C LYS A 204 -4.91 32.31 -19.58
N ASN A 205 -3.84 31.65 -19.15
CA ASN A 205 -2.53 32.28 -19.08
C ASN A 205 -1.87 32.31 -20.47
N ASP A 206 -1.50 33.51 -20.93
CA ASP A 206 -0.85 33.71 -22.23
C ASP A 206 0.59 33.17 -22.21
N LEU A 207 0.77 31.95 -22.72
CA LEU A 207 2.06 31.27 -22.83
C LEU A 207 3.12 32.12 -23.54
N ASN A 208 2.72 32.94 -24.52
CA ASN A 208 3.64 33.81 -25.27
C ASN A 208 4.26 34.90 -24.39
N SER A 209 3.47 35.49 -23.49
CA SER A 209 3.96 36.52 -22.55
C SER A 209 4.93 35.91 -21.53
N ILE A 210 4.62 34.70 -21.05
CA ILE A 210 5.44 33.96 -20.08
C ILE A 210 6.74 33.53 -20.75
N ASN A 211 6.67 32.96 -21.95
CA ASN A 211 7.85 32.62 -22.74
C ASN A 211 8.76 33.84 -22.94
N GLN A 212 8.21 35.02 -23.25
CA GLN A 212 9.01 36.24 -23.38
C GLN A 212 9.71 36.64 -22.08
N LYS A 213 9.06 36.50 -20.92
CA LYS A 213 9.68 36.75 -19.61
C LYS A 213 10.85 35.81 -19.31
N PHE A 214 10.73 34.53 -19.67
CA PHE A 214 11.74 33.51 -19.38
C PHE A 214 12.76 33.24 -20.51
N LYS A 215 12.70 33.98 -21.62
CA LYS A 215 13.63 33.83 -22.76
C LYS A 215 15.11 34.03 -22.40
N GLN A 216 15.42 34.82 -21.38
CA GLN A 216 16.80 35.13 -20.98
C GLN A 216 17.41 34.13 -19.99
N VAL A 217 16.60 33.40 -19.21
CA VAL A 217 17.05 32.45 -18.19
C VAL A 217 16.26 31.16 -18.36
N SER A 218 16.59 30.40 -19.41
CA SER A 218 15.97 29.09 -19.66
C SER A 218 16.61 28.04 -18.76
N THR A 219 15.97 27.75 -17.62
CA THR A 219 16.33 26.63 -16.77
C THR A 219 15.44 25.42 -17.10
N PRO A 220 15.87 24.18 -16.82
CA PRO A 220 15.00 23.02 -16.93
C PRO A 220 13.65 23.20 -16.20
N LEU A 221 13.65 23.93 -15.08
CA LEU A 221 12.44 24.25 -14.32
C LEU A 221 11.48 25.20 -15.05
N THR A 222 11.99 26.18 -15.82
CA THR A 222 11.11 27.04 -16.63
C THR A 222 10.42 26.25 -17.74
N ILE A 223 11.09 25.24 -18.31
CA ILE A 223 10.49 24.37 -19.33
C ILE A 223 9.36 23.54 -18.71
N VAL A 224 9.59 22.96 -17.53
CA VAL A 224 8.54 22.23 -16.79
C VAL A 224 7.34 23.13 -16.52
N LEU A 225 7.56 24.34 -15.98
CA LEU A 225 6.49 25.30 -15.71
C LEU A 225 5.64 25.60 -16.96
N LEU A 226 6.29 25.82 -18.11
CA LEU A 226 5.58 26.11 -19.36
C LEU A 226 4.71 24.94 -19.82
N GLN A 227 5.21 23.71 -19.72
CA GLN A 227 4.45 22.51 -20.06
C GLN A 227 3.29 22.28 -19.09
N GLU A 228 3.50 22.54 -17.80
CA GLU A 228 2.48 22.46 -16.76
C GLU A 228 1.34 23.47 -17.01
N ILE A 229 1.67 24.72 -17.32
CA ILE A 229 0.67 25.75 -17.66
C ILE A 229 -0.08 25.39 -18.94
N GLN A 230 0.60 24.83 -19.94
CA GLN A 230 -0.04 24.38 -21.18
C GLN A 230 -1.11 23.31 -20.90
N ARG A 231 -0.80 22.32 -20.05
CA ARG A 231 -1.77 21.29 -19.63
C ARG A 231 -2.91 21.89 -18.81
N PHE A 232 -2.61 22.79 -17.89
CA PHE A 232 -3.62 23.46 -17.06
C PHE A 232 -4.57 24.33 -17.88
N ASN A 233 -4.05 25.06 -18.88
CA ASN A 233 -4.84 25.85 -19.81
C ASN A 233 -5.76 24.98 -20.67
N LEU A 234 -5.28 23.80 -21.09
CA LEU A 234 -6.10 22.83 -21.82
C LEU A 234 -7.27 22.36 -20.97
N LEU A 235 -7.01 21.89 -19.75
CA LEU A 235 -8.04 21.47 -18.79
C LEU A 235 -9.07 22.58 -18.55
N THR A 236 -8.60 23.78 -18.24
CA THR A 236 -9.44 24.97 -18.04
C THR A 236 -10.33 25.27 -19.25
N SER A 237 -9.79 25.13 -20.47
CA SER A 237 -10.55 25.34 -21.69
C SER A 237 -11.64 24.31 -21.91
N ILE A 238 -11.40 23.06 -21.53
CA ILE A 238 -12.37 21.96 -21.65
C ILE A 238 -13.47 22.14 -20.62
N MET A 239 -13.11 22.44 -19.36
CA MET A 239 -14.09 22.74 -18.30
C MET A 239 -15.02 23.87 -18.72
N TRP A 240 -14.46 25.01 -19.15
CA TRP A 240 -15.24 26.17 -19.56
C TRP A 240 -16.19 25.86 -20.73
N LYS A 241 -15.73 25.14 -21.76
CA LYS A 241 -16.58 24.74 -22.90
C LYS A 241 -17.70 23.80 -22.44
N SER A 242 -17.34 22.73 -21.72
CA SER A 242 -18.29 21.72 -21.27
C SER A 242 -19.37 22.29 -20.34
N LEU A 243 -19.01 23.23 -19.45
CA LEU A 243 -19.95 23.90 -18.56
C LEU A 243 -20.90 24.85 -19.31
N ASN A 244 -20.39 25.60 -20.29
CA ASN A 244 -21.25 26.46 -21.12
C ASN A 244 -22.19 25.65 -22.02
N GLU A 245 -21.72 24.55 -22.61
CA GLU A 245 -22.57 23.64 -23.38
C GLU A 245 -23.66 23.00 -22.51
N LEU A 246 -23.30 22.58 -21.29
CA LEU A 246 -24.28 22.05 -20.33
C LEU A 246 -25.29 23.13 -19.89
N LYS A 247 -24.85 24.35 -19.64
CA LYS A 247 -25.73 25.48 -19.32
C LYS A 247 -26.71 25.78 -20.46
N GLN A 248 -26.26 25.73 -21.71
CA GLN A 248 -27.12 25.92 -22.88
C GLN A 248 -28.10 24.76 -23.06
N ALA A 249 -27.68 23.53 -22.78
CA ALA A 249 -28.54 22.35 -22.83
C ALA A 249 -29.65 22.40 -21.76
N LEU A 250 -29.31 22.77 -20.51
CA LEU A 250 -30.27 22.96 -19.42
C LEU A 250 -31.27 24.09 -19.68
N ASN A 251 -30.85 25.14 -20.40
CA ASN A 251 -31.74 26.21 -20.87
C ASN A 251 -32.59 25.83 -22.10
N GLY A 252 -32.47 24.60 -22.61
CA GLY A 252 -33.23 24.11 -23.77
C GLY A 252 -32.74 24.63 -25.13
N GLN A 253 -31.54 25.22 -25.20
CA GLN A 253 -30.97 25.76 -26.45
C GLN A 253 -30.28 24.69 -27.30
N ILE A 254 -29.75 23.65 -26.64
CA ILE A 254 -29.03 22.53 -27.27
C ILE A 254 -29.61 21.23 -26.73
N SER A 255 -29.67 20.18 -27.57
CA SER A 255 -30.09 18.85 -27.14
C SER A 255 -29.02 18.20 -26.25
N PHE A 256 -29.45 17.46 -25.23
CA PHE A 256 -28.55 16.66 -24.40
C PHE A 256 -27.80 15.62 -25.24
N SER A 257 -26.47 15.62 -25.12
CA SER A 257 -25.61 14.54 -25.60
C SER A 257 -25.30 13.58 -24.46
N ILE A 258 -24.92 12.35 -24.78
CA ILE A 258 -24.52 11.33 -23.79
C ILE A 258 -23.41 11.85 -22.87
N GLN A 259 -22.46 12.60 -23.42
CA GLN A 259 -21.36 13.20 -22.66
C GLN A 259 -21.86 14.30 -21.70
N LEU A 260 -22.80 15.14 -22.12
CA LEU A 260 -23.37 16.20 -21.28
C LEU A 260 -24.26 15.62 -20.17
N GLU A 261 -24.99 14.56 -20.46
CA GLU A 261 -25.80 13.83 -19.48
C GLU A 261 -24.93 13.20 -18.40
N GLU A 262 -23.80 12.59 -18.78
CA GLU A 262 -22.81 12.07 -17.84
C GLU A 262 -22.22 13.19 -16.96
N ILE A 263 -21.86 14.33 -17.54
CA ILE A 263 -21.37 15.48 -16.77
C ILE A 263 -22.43 15.98 -15.80
N ASN A 264 -23.69 16.11 -16.24
CA ASN A 264 -24.82 16.53 -15.42
C ASN A 264 -24.99 15.62 -14.19
N LYS A 265 -24.98 14.29 -14.41
CA LYS A 265 -25.09 13.29 -13.35
C LYS A 265 -23.94 13.38 -12.34
N HIS A 266 -22.69 13.49 -12.82
CA HIS A 266 -21.53 13.60 -11.94
C HIS A 266 -21.54 14.91 -11.12
N LEU A 267 -21.90 16.04 -11.74
CA LEU A 267 -22.01 17.32 -11.03
C LEU A 267 -23.10 17.30 -9.97
N TYR A 268 -24.26 16.72 -10.27
CA TYR A 268 -25.36 16.56 -9.31
C TYR A 268 -24.93 15.71 -8.09
N HIS A 269 -24.18 14.63 -8.32
CA HIS A 269 -23.64 13.77 -7.25
C HIS A 269 -22.37 14.34 -6.57
N GLY A 270 -21.90 15.52 -6.95
CA GLY A 270 -20.69 16.12 -6.39
C GLY A 270 -19.40 15.34 -6.71
N GLN A 271 -19.39 14.60 -7.82
CA GLN A 271 -18.26 13.84 -8.33
C GLN A 271 -17.58 14.57 -9.50
N LEU A 272 -16.32 14.25 -9.75
CA LEU A 272 -15.58 14.81 -10.87
C LEU A 272 -16.00 14.12 -12.18
N PRO A 273 -16.44 14.86 -13.22
CA PRO A 273 -16.78 14.27 -14.52
C PRO A 273 -15.60 13.52 -15.16
N SER A 274 -15.90 12.42 -15.84
CA SER A 274 -14.92 11.58 -16.54
C SER A 274 -14.12 12.36 -17.58
N LEU A 275 -14.77 13.27 -18.31
CA LEU A 275 -14.13 14.16 -19.27
C LEU A 275 -13.02 14.97 -18.61
N TRP A 276 -13.27 15.59 -17.46
CA TRP A 276 -12.26 16.40 -16.78
C TRP A 276 -11.15 15.52 -16.19
N ARG A 277 -11.51 14.34 -15.68
CA ARG A 277 -10.55 13.36 -15.11
C ARG A 277 -9.51 12.90 -16.12
N SER A 278 -9.87 12.80 -17.41
CA SER A 278 -8.92 12.43 -18.48
C SER A 278 -7.84 13.48 -18.77
N TYR A 279 -8.11 14.76 -18.45
CA TYR A 279 -7.18 15.89 -18.63
C TYR A 279 -6.64 16.43 -17.31
N ALA A 280 -6.98 15.81 -16.19
CA ALA A 280 -6.51 16.15 -14.87
C ALA A 280 -5.58 15.05 -14.34
N PRO A 281 -4.67 15.38 -13.39
CA PRO A 281 -3.91 14.36 -12.69
C PRO A 281 -4.83 13.40 -11.95
N GLU A 282 -4.34 12.17 -11.72
CA GLU A 282 -5.09 11.17 -10.96
C GLU A 282 -5.55 11.75 -9.61
N THR A 283 -6.86 11.69 -9.37
CA THR A 283 -7.51 12.24 -8.18
C THR A 283 -8.68 11.37 -7.78
N LYS A 284 -8.99 11.32 -6.48
CA LYS A 284 -10.23 10.74 -5.95
C LYS A 284 -11.08 11.72 -5.15
N LYS A 285 -10.67 12.99 -5.12
CA LYS A 285 -11.38 14.06 -4.43
C LYS A 285 -12.79 14.20 -4.97
N SER A 286 -13.74 14.48 -4.05
CA SER A 286 -15.05 15.01 -4.42
C SER A 286 -14.90 16.34 -5.17
N LEU A 287 -15.93 16.74 -5.91
CA LEU A 287 -15.92 17.95 -6.72
C LEU A 287 -15.51 19.19 -5.90
N GLY A 288 -16.09 19.38 -4.71
CA GLY A 288 -15.75 20.52 -3.85
C GLY A 288 -14.29 20.53 -3.40
N ASN A 289 -13.78 19.40 -2.90
CA ASN A 289 -12.37 19.27 -2.50
C ASN A 289 -11.41 19.40 -3.68
N TRP A 290 -11.84 18.96 -4.86
CA TRP A 290 -11.07 19.08 -6.09
C TRP A 290 -11.00 20.53 -6.58
N MET A 291 -12.09 21.30 -6.48
CA MET A 291 -12.11 22.73 -6.82
C MET A 291 -11.17 23.53 -5.91
N GLU A 292 -11.17 23.27 -4.60
CA GLU A 292 -10.21 23.89 -3.67
C GLU A 292 -8.76 23.56 -4.08
N HIS A 293 -8.50 22.30 -4.44
CA HIS A 293 -7.19 21.87 -4.91
C HIS A 293 -6.80 22.51 -6.26
N PHE A 294 -7.76 22.66 -7.17
CA PHE A 294 -7.59 23.33 -8.46
C PHE A 294 -7.23 24.81 -8.30
N GLN A 295 -7.88 25.51 -7.37
CA GLN A 295 -7.55 26.90 -7.04
C GLN A 295 -6.16 27.04 -6.42
N ARG A 296 -5.81 26.17 -5.46
CA ARG A 296 -4.45 26.15 -4.88
C ARG A 296 -3.37 25.92 -5.94
N ARG A 297 -3.64 25.02 -6.90
CA ARG A 297 -2.77 24.79 -8.06
C ARG A 297 -2.59 26.05 -8.90
N ASN A 298 -3.67 26.76 -9.21
CA ASN A 298 -3.57 28.02 -9.97
C ASN A 298 -2.72 29.05 -9.22
N GLN A 299 -2.96 29.22 -7.92
CA GLN A 299 -2.17 30.12 -7.07
C GLN A 299 -0.68 29.75 -7.04
N GLN A 300 -0.36 28.45 -7.01
CA GLN A 300 1.03 27.98 -7.10
C GLN A 300 1.68 28.40 -8.43
N TYR A 301 0.98 28.23 -9.56
CA TYR A 301 1.50 28.65 -10.87
C TYR A 301 1.64 30.16 -10.98
N GLU A 302 0.67 30.93 -10.50
CA GLU A 302 0.74 32.40 -10.49
C GLU A 302 1.93 32.90 -9.68
N LYS A 303 2.13 32.35 -8.47
CA LYS A 303 3.32 32.65 -7.66
C LYS A 303 4.60 32.32 -8.40
N TRP A 304 4.69 31.13 -9.01
CA TRP A 304 5.87 30.72 -9.78
C TRP A 304 6.15 31.66 -10.97
N ILE A 305 5.11 32.13 -11.67
CA ILE A 305 5.26 33.09 -12.78
C ILE A 305 5.74 34.47 -12.27
N GLN A 306 5.27 34.91 -11.10
CA GLN A 306 5.59 36.23 -10.55
C GLN A 306 6.97 36.28 -9.90
N THR A 307 7.29 35.31 -9.04
CA THR A 307 8.53 35.31 -8.25
C THR A 307 9.69 34.59 -8.95
N GLY A 308 9.41 33.79 -9.97
CA GLY A 308 10.37 32.84 -10.54
C GLY A 308 10.43 31.55 -9.71
N GLU A 309 11.56 30.84 -9.78
CA GLU A 309 11.74 29.51 -9.19
C GLU A 309 11.32 29.45 -7.71
N LEU A 310 10.30 28.65 -7.42
CA LEU A 310 9.80 28.43 -6.07
C LEU A 310 10.76 27.53 -5.29
N LYS A 311 11.12 27.96 -4.08
CA LYS A 311 11.97 27.21 -3.14
C LYS A 311 11.21 26.10 -2.43
N ILE A 312 9.93 26.36 -2.16
CA ILE A 312 8.99 25.40 -1.57
C ILE A 312 7.92 25.14 -2.61
N ILE A 313 7.66 23.86 -2.88
CA ILE A 313 6.67 23.45 -3.87
C ILE A 313 5.77 22.36 -3.31
N ASN A 314 4.48 22.46 -3.60
CA ASN A 314 3.56 21.36 -3.38
C ASN A 314 3.55 20.47 -4.63
N LEU A 315 4.08 19.25 -4.51
CA LEU A 315 4.12 18.30 -5.63
C LEU A 315 2.72 17.88 -6.09
N SER A 316 1.73 17.83 -5.19
CA SER A 316 0.34 17.52 -5.56
C SER A 316 -0.31 18.57 -6.47
N GLY A 317 0.21 19.80 -6.38
CA GLY A 317 -0.18 20.92 -7.23
C GLY A 317 0.27 20.75 -8.68
N LEU A 318 1.26 19.92 -8.98
CA LEU A 318 1.76 19.71 -10.34
C LEU A 318 0.93 18.66 -11.10
N HIS A 319 0.92 18.76 -12.42
CA HIS A 319 0.32 17.75 -13.28
C HIS A 319 1.24 16.53 -13.43
N VAL A 320 2.54 16.76 -13.66
CA VAL A 320 3.58 15.72 -13.77
C VAL A 320 4.72 16.03 -12.79
N PRO A 321 4.58 15.69 -11.50
CA PRO A 321 5.60 15.97 -10.48
C PRO A 321 6.97 15.32 -10.79
N GLU A 322 7.01 14.22 -11.53
CA GLU A 322 8.22 13.53 -11.96
C GLU A 322 9.10 14.43 -12.85
N SER A 323 8.47 15.22 -13.72
CA SER A 323 9.17 16.15 -14.62
C SER A 323 9.90 17.24 -13.83
N TYR A 324 9.29 17.69 -12.72
CA TYR A 324 9.90 18.66 -11.82
C TYR A 324 11.11 18.08 -11.07
N LEU A 325 10.98 16.86 -10.53
CA LEU A 325 12.08 16.17 -9.86
C LEU A 325 13.26 15.91 -10.81
N ALA A 326 12.97 15.49 -12.05
CA ALA A 326 13.98 15.32 -13.09
C ALA A 326 14.68 16.63 -13.44
N ALA A 327 13.94 17.75 -13.51
CA ALA A 327 14.53 19.07 -13.75
C ALA A 327 15.48 19.50 -12.62
N ILE A 328 15.16 19.21 -11.35
CA ILE A 328 16.06 19.45 -10.21
C ILE A 328 17.35 18.65 -10.36
N VAL A 329 17.24 17.36 -10.68
CA VAL A 329 18.39 16.48 -10.91
C VAL A 329 19.26 17.00 -12.06
N GLN A 330 18.65 17.45 -13.15
CA GLN A 330 19.37 18.05 -14.28
C GLN A 330 20.09 19.34 -13.90
N ILE A 331 19.47 20.22 -13.11
CA ILE A 331 20.11 21.46 -12.63
C ILE A 331 21.33 21.13 -11.76
N ALA A 332 21.18 20.19 -10.83
CA ALA A 332 22.27 19.78 -9.95
C ALA A 332 23.40 19.08 -10.71
N ALA A 333 23.07 18.21 -11.67
CA ALA A 333 24.05 17.55 -12.53
C ALA A 333 24.88 18.57 -13.31
N ARG A 334 24.25 19.61 -13.87
CA ARG A 334 24.96 20.69 -14.58
C ARG A 334 25.81 21.54 -13.65
N LYS A 335 25.30 21.88 -12.46
CA LYS A 335 26.00 22.70 -11.47
C LYS A 335 27.25 22.00 -10.92
N ASN A 336 27.17 20.69 -10.68
CA ASN A 336 28.24 19.89 -10.09
C ASN A 336 29.06 19.10 -11.11
N GLN A 337 28.73 19.22 -12.42
CA GLN A 337 29.36 18.47 -13.52
C GLN A 337 29.30 16.94 -13.36
N TRP A 338 28.22 16.44 -12.77
CA TRP A 338 27.98 15.00 -12.64
C TRP A 338 27.31 14.42 -13.91
N PRO A 339 27.63 13.17 -14.29
CA PRO A 339 26.95 12.50 -15.39
C PRO A 339 25.50 12.19 -14.99
N LEU A 340 24.52 12.58 -15.82
CA LEU A 340 23.08 12.51 -15.51
C LEU A 340 22.63 11.11 -15.06
N ASP A 341 23.18 10.07 -15.68
CA ASP A 341 22.84 8.66 -15.40
C ASP A 341 23.24 8.20 -13.98
N LYS A 342 24.14 8.94 -13.32
CA LYS A 342 24.62 8.63 -11.96
C LYS A 342 24.16 9.65 -10.93
N VAL A 343 23.18 10.49 -11.25
CA VAL A 343 22.60 11.43 -10.28
C VAL A 343 21.22 10.94 -9.88
N THR A 344 21.05 10.74 -8.59
CA THR A 344 19.75 10.53 -7.95
C THR A 344 19.55 11.62 -6.90
N PHE A 345 18.46 11.58 -6.15
CA PHE A 345 18.31 12.41 -4.97
C PHE A 345 17.96 11.54 -3.79
N TYR A 346 18.34 11.99 -2.60
CA TYR A 346 17.80 11.46 -1.36
C TYR A 346 16.92 12.51 -0.70
N THR A 347 15.97 12.03 0.10
CA THR A 347 15.08 12.90 0.86
C THR A 347 15.52 12.98 2.31
N ASN A 348 15.42 14.17 2.87
CA ASN A 348 15.62 14.39 4.30
C ASN A 348 14.41 15.12 4.86
N VAL A 349 13.76 14.54 5.87
CA VAL A 349 12.59 15.14 6.51
C VAL A 349 13.06 16.20 7.50
N THR A 350 12.58 17.44 7.34
CA THR A 350 13.00 18.56 8.19
C THR A 350 12.18 18.65 9.49
N LYS A 351 12.52 19.63 10.34
CA LYS A 351 11.77 19.96 11.57
C LYS A 351 10.56 20.85 11.30
N TRP A 352 10.54 21.55 10.17
CA TRP A 352 9.56 22.59 9.88
C TRP A 352 8.27 22.00 9.33
N GLN A 353 7.15 22.46 9.87
CA GLN A 353 5.82 22.14 9.34
C GLN A 353 5.32 23.22 8.38
N ASN A 354 5.64 24.49 8.68
CA ASN A 354 5.16 25.64 7.92
C ASN A 354 6.27 26.34 7.16
N ILE A 355 5.86 27.08 6.12
CA ILE A 355 6.72 27.86 5.23
C ILE A 355 7.42 29.00 5.98
N ASP A 356 6.74 29.62 6.95
CA ASP A 356 7.20 30.85 7.61
C ASP A 356 8.36 30.62 8.60
N ASP A 357 8.53 29.37 9.06
CA ASP A 357 9.56 29.00 10.04
C ASP A 357 10.91 28.63 9.39
N VAL A 358 11.00 28.69 8.07
CA VAL A 358 12.18 28.23 7.31
C VAL A 358 13.27 29.31 7.28
N ASP A 359 14.45 28.99 7.81
CA ASP A 359 15.62 29.87 7.79
C ASP A 359 16.01 30.32 6.37
N GLU A 360 16.26 31.62 6.20
CA GLU A 360 16.61 32.21 4.91
C GLU A 360 17.89 31.61 4.29
N SER A 361 18.81 31.07 5.09
CA SER A 361 20.03 30.43 4.58
C SER A 361 19.79 29.09 3.85
N LEU A 362 18.67 28.40 4.13
CA LEU A 362 18.33 27.11 3.51
C LEU A 362 17.54 27.25 2.21
N GLN A 363 17.26 28.49 1.81
CA GLN A 363 16.56 28.88 0.59
C GLN A 363 17.20 28.38 -0.72
N SER A 364 18.42 27.88 -0.70
CA SER A 364 19.08 27.31 -1.89
C SER A 364 18.61 25.89 -2.23
N ILE A 365 17.74 25.29 -1.42
CA ILE A 365 17.40 23.87 -1.51
C ILE A 365 15.90 23.70 -1.69
N CYS A 366 15.52 22.83 -2.63
CA CYS A 366 14.13 22.53 -2.90
C CYS A 366 13.49 21.78 -1.73
N LEU A 367 12.43 22.37 -1.19
CA LEU A 367 11.59 21.79 -0.16
C LEU A 367 10.24 21.39 -0.77
N ILE A 368 9.78 20.21 -0.42
CA ILE A 368 8.45 19.70 -0.78
C ILE A 368 7.54 19.84 0.43
N GLU A 369 6.33 20.35 0.19
CA GLU A 369 5.24 20.33 1.15
C GLU A 369 4.08 19.43 0.70
N GLY A 370 3.16 19.15 1.63
CA GLY A 370 1.88 18.52 1.31
C GLY A 370 1.93 17.01 1.09
N LEU A 371 2.99 16.34 1.55
CA LEU A 371 3.09 14.88 1.51
C LEU A 371 2.44 14.26 2.75
N TYR A 372 1.85 13.09 2.57
CA TYR A 372 1.16 12.34 3.61
C TYR A 372 1.79 10.96 3.78
N LEU A 373 2.01 10.52 5.00
CA LEU A 373 2.52 9.19 5.35
C LEU A 373 1.37 8.25 5.68
N GLU A 374 1.36 7.08 5.06
CA GLU A 374 0.43 5.98 5.31
C GLU A 374 1.23 4.77 5.83
N GLY A 375 0.64 4.00 6.75
CA GLY A 375 1.24 2.77 7.29
C GLY A 375 2.30 2.97 8.39
N ALA A 376 2.67 4.22 8.69
CA ALA A 376 3.54 4.57 9.81
C ALA A 376 3.22 5.97 10.32
N GLY A 377 3.78 6.30 11.49
CA GLY A 377 3.89 7.65 12.00
C GLY A 377 5.29 8.23 11.76
N TRP A 378 5.39 9.56 11.77
CA TRP A 378 6.67 10.27 11.77
C TRP A 378 6.87 11.03 13.07
N ASP A 379 7.97 10.74 13.76
CA ASP A 379 8.37 11.47 14.96
C ASP A 379 9.32 12.62 14.60
N THR A 380 8.82 13.84 14.78
CA THR A 380 9.55 15.08 14.50
C THR A 380 10.71 15.33 15.47
N THR A 381 10.67 14.75 16.67
CA THR A 381 11.71 14.95 17.69
C THR A 381 12.93 14.07 17.41
N ASN A 382 12.70 12.80 17.07
CA ASN A 382 13.75 11.82 16.80
C ASN A 382 14.11 11.68 15.32
N HIS A 383 13.39 12.36 14.42
CA HIS A 383 13.57 12.25 12.96
C HIS A 383 13.52 10.82 12.43
N CYS A 384 12.59 10.01 12.94
CA CYS A 384 12.48 8.60 12.56
C CYS A 384 11.02 8.14 12.40
N LEU A 385 10.85 7.05 11.65
CA LEU A 385 9.60 6.32 11.57
C LEU A 385 9.21 5.74 12.95
N THR A 386 7.94 5.90 13.30
CA THR A 386 7.31 5.35 14.49
C THR A 386 6.03 4.63 14.14
N GLU A 387 5.51 3.84 15.08
CA GLU A 387 4.21 3.18 14.87
C GLU A 387 3.11 4.23 14.69
N GLN A 388 2.10 3.84 13.91
CA GLN A 388 1.00 4.73 13.58
C GLN A 388 0.10 4.91 14.80
N SER A 389 -0.39 6.13 15.02
CA SER A 389 -1.40 6.39 16.06
C SER A 389 -2.72 5.66 15.75
N ASN A 390 -3.38 5.16 16.80
CA ASN A 390 -4.68 4.52 16.67
C ASN A 390 -5.69 5.48 16.02
N LYS A 391 -6.47 4.96 15.06
CA LYS A 391 -7.53 5.69 14.32
C LYS A 391 -7.03 6.80 13.39
N GLN A 392 -5.72 7.02 13.27
CA GLN A 392 -5.15 7.95 12.31
C GLN A 392 -4.53 7.16 11.17
N LEU A 393 -5.23 7.09 10.03
CA LEU A 393 -4.84 6.29 8.87
C LEU A 393 -3.73 6.94 8.04
N ILE A 394 -3.64 8.27 8.11
CA ILE A 394 -2.73 9.08 7.33
C ILE A 394 -2.20 10.22 8.22
N GLN A 395 -0.91 10.49 8.17
CA GLN A 395 -0.26 11.60 8.88
C GLN A 395 0.33 12.59 7.86
N MET A 396 0.13 13.90 8.05
CA MET A 396 0.83 14.90 7.26
C MET A 396 2.31 14.95 7.62
N MET A 397 3.18 14.90 6.62
CA MET A 397 4.62 14.97 6.81
C MET A 397 5.09 16.42 6.95
N PRO A 398 6.15 16.68 7.76
CA PRO A 398 6.88 17.94 7.71
C PRO A 398 7.47 18.21 6.32
N LEU A 399 8.04 19.40 6.12
CA LEU A 399 8.71 19.73 4.86
C LEU A 399 9.82 18.73 4.56
N ILE A 400 9.83 18.18 3.34
CA ILE A 400 10.81 17.20 2.89
C ILE A 400 11.79 17.87 1.96
N LYS A 401 13.07 17.79 2.30
CA LYS A 401 14.17 18.35 1.53
C LYS A 401 14.64 17.36 0.48
N ILE A 402 14.74 17.81 -0.77
CA ILE A 402 15.32 17.03 -1.87
C ILE A 402 16.78 17.40 -2.01
N ILE A 403 17.68 16.43 -1.90
CA ILE A 403 19.11 16.66 -2.04
C ILE A 403 19.66 15.76 -3.15
N PRO A 404 20.03 16.34 -4.30
CA PRO A 404 20.68 15.61 -5.38
C PRO A 404 22.05 15.07 -4.94
N ILE A 405 22.31 13.81 -5.21
CA ILE A 405 23.56 13.10 -4.88
C ILE A 405 23.93 12.12 -5.99
N GLU A 406 25.18 11.67 -5.99
CA GLU A 406 25.59 10.58 -6.88
C GLU A 406 25.08 9.23 -6.38
N THR A 407 24.64 8.35 -7.29
CA THR A 407 23.97 7.07 -6.99
C THR A 407 24.80 6.16 -6.07
N TYR A 408 26.13 6.20 -6.12
CA TYR A 408 26.94 5.34 -5.24
C TYR A 408 26.94 5.79 -3.77
N ARG A 409 26.50 7.02 -3.47
CA ARG A 409 26.41 7.56 -2.10
C ARG A 409 25.05 7.28 -1.43
N THR A 410 24.13 6.61 -2.10
CA THR A 410 22.77 6.33 -1.58
C THR A 410 22.71 5.13 -0.64
N ASN A 411 23.78 4.34 -0.51
CA ASN A 411 23.80 3.14 0.34
C ASN A 411 23.84 3.54 1.83
N MET A 412 22.70 3.98 2.34
CA MET A 412 22.50 4.37 3.73
C MET A 412 21.87 3.21 4.49
N THR A 413 22.54 2.74 5.55
CA THR A 413 21.97 1.75 6.46
C THR A 413 20.83 2.38 7.26
N ASN A 414 19.79 1.59 7.56
CA ASN A 414 18.62 2.01 8.35
C ASN A 414 17.70 3.05 7.69
N TYR A 415 17.77 3.23 6.37
CA TYR A 415 16.79 4.01 5.62
C TYR A 415 15.83 3.10 4.87
N LEU A 416 14.54 3.34 5.05
CA LEU A 416 13.48 2.77 4.23
C LEU A 416 13.37 3.59 2.94
N LEU A 417 13.53 2.93 1.80
CA LEU A 417 13.07 3.43 0.51
C LEU A 417 11.55 3.25 0.42
N ALA A 418 10.80 4.29 0.78
CA ALA A 418 9.34 4.33 0.77
C ALA A 418 8.83 4.89 -0.56
N PRO A 419 7.92 4.18 -1.27
CA PRO A 419 7.34 4.70 -2.50
C PRO A 419 6.41 5.89 -2.22
N ALA A 420 6.49 6.93 -3.07
CA ALA A 420 5.58 8.07 -3.06
C ALA A 420 4.61 7.98 -4.25
N TYR A 421 3.31 7.89 -3.94
CA TYR A 421 2.25 7.72 -4.91
C TYR A 421 1.37 8.97 -5.06
N VAL A 422 0.75 9.15 -6.23
CA VAL A 422 -0.16 10.28 -6.48
C VAL A 422 -1.43 10.19 -5.64
N THR A 423 -2.04 9.00 -5.57
CA THR A 423 -3.29 8.72 -4.84
C THR A 423 -3.20 7.42 -4.04
N SER A 424 -4.17 7.12 -3.18
CA SER A 424 -4.17 5.84 -2.43
C SER A 424 -4.38 4.60 -3.30
N ASN A 425 -4.73 4.75 -4.59
CA ASN A 425 -4.74 3.63 -5.54
C ASN A 425 -3.33 3.12 -5.89
N ARG A 426 -2.29 3.78 -5.37
CA ARG A 426 -0.88 3.40 -5.56
C ARG A 426 -0.55 3.30 -7.05
N ARG A 427 -0.14 2.12 -7.52
CA ARG A 427 0.32 1.89 -8.90
C ARG A 427 -0.66 1.02 -9.66
N ASN A 428 -0.98 1.42 -10.89
CA ASN A 428 -1.77 0.59 -11.80
C ASN A 428 -0.87 -0.39 -12.60
N THR A 429 -1.50 -1.30 -13.34
CA THR A 429 -0.82 -2.30 -14.18
C THR A 429 0.03 -1.72 -15.30
N MET A 430 -0.20 -0.47 -15.69
CA MET A 430 0.60 0.26 -16.69
C MET A 430 1.77 1.03 -16.08
N GLY A 431 1.94 0.92 -14.76
CA GLY A 431 3.03 1.55 -14.02
C GLY A 431 2.82 3.03 -13.70
N THR A 432 1.64 3.59 -13.93
CA THR A 432 1.31 4.96 -13.52
C THR A 432 0.91 4.99 -12.05
N GLY A 433 1.25 6.09 -11.37
CA GLY A 433 0.90 6.35 -9.98
C GLY A 433 2.10 6.45 -9.02
N LEU A 434 3.27 5.89 -9.35
CA LEU A 434 4.52 6.10 -8.60
C LEU A 434 5.25 7.35 -9.10
N VAL A 435 5.54 8.29 -8.19
CA VAL A 435 6.25 9.54 -8.52
C VAL A 435 7.75 9.41 -8.23
N PHE A 436 8.11 9.00 -7.01
CA PHE A 436 9.50 8.83 -6.60
C PHE A 436 9.65 7.93 -5.37
N GLU A 437 10.89 7.67 -4.96
CA GLU A 437 11.23 6.89 -3.77
C GLU A 437 11.83 7.82 -2.70
N ALA A 438 11.18 7.90 -1.54
CA ALA A 438 11.63 8.69 -0.42
C ALA A 438 12.46 7.84 0.53
N ASN A 439 13.61 8.38 0.93
CA ASN A 439 14.45 7.84 1.99
C ASN A 439 13.92 8.31 3.35
N LEU A 440 13.46 7.38 4.18
CA LEU A 440 12.94 7.62 5.52
C LEU A 440 13.78 6.87 6.56
N TYR A 441 14.29 7.58 7.56
CA TYR A 441 15.12 6.97 8.60
C TYR A 441 14.28 6.11 9.56
N SER A 442 14.81 4.95 9.94
CA SER A 442 14.19 4.02 10.88
C SER A 442 15.15 3.60 11.99
N LYS A 443 14.65 3.47 13.22
CA LYS A 443 15.34 2.78 14.32
C LYS A 443 15.07 1.27 14.35
N LYS A 444 13.91 0.85 13.84
CA LYS A 444 13.52 -0.56 13.72
C LYS A 444 14.06 -1.16 12.43
N ASP A 445 13.99 -2.48 12.34
CA ASP A 445 14.32 -3.17 11.10
C ASP A 445 13.39 -2.77 9.94
N ILE A 446 13.93 -2.77 8.73
CA ILE A 446 13.24 -2.30 7.53
C ILE A 446 12.09 -3.25 7.16
N SER A 447 12.23 -4.57 7.43
CA SER A 447 11.19 -5.55 7.15
C SER A 447 9.87 -5.21 7.83
N HIS A 448 9.91 -4.69 9.08
CA HIS A 448 8.73 -4.27 9.82
C HIS A 448 7.91 -3.20 9.06
N TRP A 449 8.57 -2.20 8.49
CA TRP A 449 7.89 -1.12 7.76
C TRP A 449 7.44 -1.55 6.37
N ILE A 450 8.16 -2.46 5.73
CA ILE A 450 7.72 -3.04 4.46
C ILE A 450 6.42 -3.82 4.68
N LEU A 451 6.34 -4.64 5.74
CA LEU A 451 5.13 -5.41 6.07
C LEU A 451 3.93 -4.51 6.39
N ASN A 452 4.15 -3.42 7.14
CA ASN A 452 3.14 -2.39 7.38
C ASN A 452 2.73 -1.61 6.12
N GLY A 453 3.41 -1.83 4.99
CA GLY A 453 3.07 -1.23 3.70
C GLY A 453 3.27 0.28 3.67
N VAL A 454 4.29 0.78 4.36
CA VAL A 454 4.59 2.22 4.50
C VAL A 454 4.80 2.86 3.13
N CYS A 455 4.06 3.94 2.87
CA CYS A 455 4.19 4.74 1.65
C CYS A 455 3.90 6.22 1.91
N LEU A 456 4.32 7.06 0.96
CA LEU A 456 3.91 8.45 0.91
C LEU A 456 2.81 8.65 -0.13
N LEU A 457 1.87 9.55 0.15
CA LEU A 457 0.83 9.99 -0.76
C LEU A 457 0.97 11.49 -1.01
N LEU A 458 0.84 11.91 -2.27
CA LEU A 458 0.80 13.32 -2.62
C LEU A 458 -0.56 13.94 -2.32
N ASN A 459 -1.64 13.17 -2.50
CA ASN A 459 -3.01 13.64 -2.26
C ASN A 459 -3.71 12.82 -1.19
N LYS A 460 -4.41 13.53 -0.30
CA LYS A 460 -5.54 12.96 0.44
C LYS A 460 -6.72 12.75 -0.52
N ASP A 461 -7.30 11.57 -0.52
CA ASP A 461 -8.48 11.26 -1.34
C ASP A 461 -9.73 12.00 -0.87
#